data_AF-A0A4Q4TG53-F1
#
_entry.id   AF-A0A4Q4TG53-F1
#
_cell.length_a   1.000
_cell.length_b   1.000
_cell.length_c   1.000
_cell.angle_alpha   90.00
_cell.angle_beta   90.00
_cell.angle_gamma   90.00
#
_symmetry.space_group_name_H-M   'P 1'
#
loop_
_entity.id
_entity.type
_entity.pdbx_description
1 polymer ?
#
loop_
_entity_poly.entity_id
_entity_poly.type
_entity_poly.pdbx_seq_one_letter_code
_entity_poly.pdbx_strand_id
1 'polypeptide(L)' 'MLPPLDDAVLKSNPDFERVYRKVTGVLLNPDGSTRNDALAKKREAVREVRIPTGMQHRAALYGTFD' A
#
# COMPACT_ATOMS: atom_id res chain seq x y z
N MET A 1 7.19 5.79 -0.03
CA MET A 1 8.38 6.43 0.58
C MET A 1 7.96 7.76 1.16
N LEU A 2 8.49 8.11 2.34
CA LEU A 2 8.31 9.46 2.88
C LEU A 2 9.17 10.45 2.08
N PRO A 3 8.65 11.64 1.77
CA PRO A 3 9.45 12.67 1.12
C PRO A 3 10.59 13.12 2.04
N PRO A 4 11.73 13.57 1.48
CA PRO A 4 12.77 14.19 2.29
C PRO A 4 12.22 15.42 3.01
N LEU A 5 12.63 15.59 4.28
CA LEU A 5 12.24 16.71 5.12
C LEU A 5 13.49 17.50 5.52
N ASP A 6 13.39 18.83 5.44
CA ASP A 6 14.44 19.73 5.91
C ASP A 6 14.41 19.84 7.44
N ASP A 7 15.56 19.63 8.08
CA ASP A 7 15.75 19.75 9.53
C ASP A 7 15.43 21.16 10.05
N ALA A 8 15.56 22.19 9.22
CA ALA A 8 15.18 23.56 9.59
C ALA A 8 13.69 23.67 9.94
N VAL A 9 12.83 22.90 9.26
CA VAL A 9 11.37 22.89 9.50
C VAL A 9 11.03 22.26 10.85
N LEU A 10 11.76 21.21 11.24
CA LEU A 10 11.60 20.59 12.56
C LEU A 10 12.02 21.56 13.66
N LYS A 11 13.19 22.21 13.50
CA LYS A 11 13.71 23.18 14.48
C LYS A 11 12.85 24.42 14.62
N SER A 12 12.26 24.91 13.52
CA SER A 12 11.40 26.10 13.54
C SER A 12 10.01 25.82 14.09
N ASN A 13 9.59 24.54 14.18
CA ASN A 13 8.27 24.16 14.67
C ASN A 13 8.33 22.89 15.56
N PRO A 14 8.63 23.05 16.86
CA PRO A 14 8.76 21.94 17.80
C PRO A 14 7.47 21.10 17.97
N ASP A 15 6.30 21.71 17.76
CA ASP A 15 5.02 21.01 17.81
C ASP A 15 4.86 20.08 16.62
N PHE A 16 5.22 20.54 15.43
CA PHE A 16 5.27 19.70 14.24
C PHE A 16 6.29 18.57 14.41
N GLU A 17 7.48 18.85 14.94
CA GLU A 17 8.50 17.83 15.19
C GLU A 17 7.98 16.68 16.08
N ARG A 18 7.25 17.01 17.15
CA ARG A 18 6.67 16.00 18.05
C ARG A 18 5.69 15.08 17.32
N VAL A 19 4.82 15.64 16.48
CA VAL A 19 3.87 14.86 15.68
C VAL A 19 4.60 14.04 14.63
N TYR A 20 5.54 14.65 13.90
CA TYR A 20 6.33 14.01 12.87
C TYR A 20 7.09 12.79 13.40
N ARG A 21 7.80 12.93 14.53
CA ARG A 21 8.52 11.82 15.18
C ARG A 21 7.57 10.70 15.62
N LYS A 22 6.39 11.05 16.13
CA LYS A 22 5.41 10.03 16.54
C LYS A 22 4.86 9.26 15.35
N VAL A 23 4.49 9.95 14.27
CA VAL A 23 3.99 9.32 13.04
C VAL A 23 5.06 8.44 12.41
N THR A 24 6.25 8.98 12.15
CA THR A 24 7.32 8.26 11.44
C THR A 24 7.99 7.17 12.29
N GLY A 25 8.12 7.36 13.60
CA GLY A 25 8.77 6.41 14.50
C GLY A 25 7.87 5.29 15.00
N VAL A 26 6.57 5.57 15.21
CA VAL A 26 5.64 4.63 15.85
C VAL A 26 4.64 4.04 14.85
N LEU A 27 4.07 4.86 13.97
CA LEU A 27 2.92 4.48 13.14
C LEU A 27 3.31 3.94 11.76
N LEU A 28 4.41 4.41 11.20
CA LEU A 28 4.83 4.07 9.83
C LEU A 28 5.99 3.07 9.78
N ASN A 29 5.99 2.26 8.73
CA ASN A 29 7.14 1.50 8.25
C ASN A 29 8.17 2.44 7.60
N PRO A 30 9.43 2.02 7.43
CA PRO A 30 10.48 2.84 6.80
C PRO A 30 10.13 3.28 5.37
N ASP A 31 9.33 2.50 4.65
CA ASP A 31 8.85 2.83 3.30
C ASP A 31 7.68 3.83 3.30
N GLY A 32 7.19 4.25 4.46
CA GLY A 32 6.08 5.18 4.65
C GLY A 32 4.69 4.53 4.66
N SER A 33 4.58 3.21 4.55
CA SER A 33 3.31 2.50 4.75
C SER A 33 2.95 2.42 6.24
N THR A 34 1.67 2.23 6.59
CA THR A 34 1.22 2.14 7.99
C THR A 34 1.46 0.74 8.56
N ARG A 35 2.09 0.63 9.74
CA ARG A 35 2.50 -0.65 10.36
C ARG A 35 1.34 -1.62 10.65
N ASN A 36 0.27 -1.12 11.24
CA ASN A 36 -0.84 -1.94 11.72
C ASN A 36 -2.12 -1.65 10.91
N ASP A 37 -1.98 -1.62 9.60
CA ASP A 37 -3.09 -1.37 8.69
C ASP A 37 -3.83 -2.68 8.39
N ALA A 38 -4.74 -3.07 9.29
CA ALA A 38 -5.64 -4.19 9.06
C ALA A 38 -6.48 -4.02 7.76
N LEU A 39 -6.65 -2.79 7.27
CA LEU A 39 -7.32 -2.50 6.00
C LEU A 39 -6.35 -2.60 4.80
N ALA A 40 -5.04 -2.40 4.97
CA ALA A 40 -4.05 -2.67 3.92
C ALA A 40 -4.04 -4.14 3.53
N LYS A 41 -4.08 -5.07 4.49
CA LYS A 41 -4.19 -6.51 4.19
C LYS A 41 -5.43 -6.84 3.36
N LYS A 42 -6.57 -6.20 3.65
CA LYS A 42 -7.79 -6.36 2.86
C LYS A 42 -7.65 -5.79 1.44
N ARG A 43 -6.96 -4.65 1.28
CA ARG A 43 -6.68 -4.02 -0.02
C ARG A 43 -5.70 -4.83 -0.87
N GLU A 44 -4.69 -5.44 -0.27
CA GLU A 44 -3.73 -6.32 -0.96
C GLU A 44 -4.42 -7.61 -1.45
N ALA A 45 -5.28 -8.22 -0.63
CA ALA A 45 -6.08 -9.38 -1.03
C ALA A 45 -7.02 -9.09 -2.22
N VAL A 46 -7.54 -7.86 -2.33
CA VAL A 46 -8.34 -7.43 -3.49
C VAL A 46 -7.46 -7.21 -4.74
N ARG A 47 -6.18 -6.82 -4.59
CA ARG A 47 -5.25 -6.69 -5.71
C ARG A 47 -4.86 -8.02 -6.34
N GLU A 48 -4.75 -9.09 -5.55
CA GLU A 48 -4.50 -10.45 -6.07
C GLU A 48 -5.70 -10.99 -6.87
N VAL A 49 -6.93 -10.55 -6.54
CA VAL A 49 -8.15 -10.84 -7.32
C VAL A 49 -8.32 -9.82 -8.47
N ARG A 50 -7.23 -9.43 -9.12
CA ARG A 50 -7.30 -8.84 -10.46
C ARG A 50 -6.85 -9.89 -11.46
N ILE A 51 -7.72 -10.88 -11.69
CA ILE A 51 -7.67 -11.67 -12.92
C ILE A 51 -7.79 -10.66 -14.07
N PRO A 52 -6.83 -10.59 -15.02
CA PRO A 52 -7.00 -9.75 -16.18
C PRO A 52 -8.21 -10.28 -16.95
N THR A 53 -9.30 -9.50 -16.97
CA THR A 53 -10.56 -9.79 -17.66
C THR A 53 -10.43 -9.82 -19.20
N GLY A 54 -9.26 -10.21 -19.71
CA GLY A 54 -8.96 -10.35 -21.14
C GLY A 54 -8.82 -11.79 -21.63
N MET A 55 -8.92 -12.81 -20.77
CA MET A 55 -8.81 -14.23 -21.17
C MET A 55 -10.06 -15.05 -20.80
N GLN A 56 -11.26 -14.55 -21.12
CA GLN A 56 -12.53 -15.28 -20.95
C GLN A 56 -13.21 -15.64 -22.29
N HIS A 57 -12.53 -15.47 -23.43
CA HIS A 57 -13.01 -15.98 -24.72
C HIS A 57 -11.97 -16.97 -25.26
N ARG A 58 -12.27 -18.27 -25.21
CA ARG A 58 -11.79 -19.37 -26.09
C ARG A 58 -11.68 -20.77 -25.44
N ALA A 59 -12.32 -21.02 -24.31
CA ALA A 59 -12.51 -22.39 -23.80
C ALA A 59 -13.93 -22.89 -24.12
N ALA A 60 -14.30 -22.97 -25.40
CA ALA A 60 -15.57 -23.59 -25.83
C ALA A 60 -15.50 -24.15 -27.25
N LEU A 61 -14.36 -24.70 -27.68
CA LEU A 61 -14.28 -25.45 -28.93
C LEU A 61 -13.15 -26.47 -28.86
N TYR A 62 -13.26 -27.50 -28.01
CA TYR A 62 -12.64 -28.82 -28.26
C TYR A 62 -13.25 -29.85 -27.29
N GLY A 63 -14.01 -30.80 -27.83
CA GLY A 63 -14.05 -32.17 -27.33
C GLY A 63 -15.26 -32.63 -26.51
N THR A 64 -16.29 -33.08 -27.22
CA THR A 64 -16.89 -34.41 -26.96
C THR A 64 -17.27 -35.00 -28.31
N PHE A 65 -16.46 -35.96 -28.77
CA PHE A 65 -16.85 -36.95 -29.76
C PHE A 65 -16.78 -38.30 -29.03
N ASP A 66 -17.82 -39.10 -29.28
CA ASP A 66 -18.22 -40.40 -28.71
C ASP A 66 -18.87 -40.39 -27.31
#